data_AF-A0A136N2L9-F1
#
_entry.id   AF-A0A136N2L9-F1
#
_cell.length_a   1.000
_cell.length_b   1.000
_cell.length_c   1.000
_cell.angle_alpha   90.00
_cell.angle_beta   90.00
_cell.angle_gamma   90.00
#
_symmetry.space_group_name_H-M   'P 1'
#
loop_
_entity.id
_entity.type
_entity.pdbx_description
1 polymer ?
#
loop_
_entity_poly.entity_id
_entity_poly.type
_entity_poly.pdbx_seq_one_letter_code
_entity_poly.pdbx_strand_id
1 'polypeptide(L)'
;MDQNKEERLGWAVESIDSPGWTGARIARGSGIDEICFRTQTEGDSTTGPYTTDADRLFATRGKDNSISRLWLRHATRFATTQQSGQPRLEVLMDQPATIALQWKDNALEIESDPEKGLKMDLNGLAPPSRVWWNGAEQIFQFDKTTNRLEVRISAQKEQ
;
A
#
# COMPACT_ATOMS: atom_id res chain seq x y z
N MET A 1 19.63 -6.18 -28.77
CA MET A 1 19.98 -5.94 -27.35
C MET A 1 18.72 -6.17 -26.54
N ASP A 2 18.86 -6.88 -25.43
CA ASP A 2 17.73 -7.31 -24.60
C ASP A 2 17.21 -6.09 -23.80
N GLN A 3 15.99 -5.62 -24.08
CA GLN A 3 15.39 -4.43 -23.46
C GLN A 3 15.47 -4.46 -21.92
N ASN A 4 15.39 -5.67 -21.35
CA ASN A 4 15.53 -5.89 -19.91
C ASN A 4 16.92 -5.51 -19.37
N LYS A 5 17.98 -5.68 -20.17
CA LYS A 5 19.35 -5.36 -19.77
C LYS A 5 19.59 -3.85 -19.78
N GLU A 6 19.05 -3.13 -20.75
CA GLU A 6 19.13 -1.67 -20.82
C GLU A 6 18.33 -1.00 -19.69
N GLU A 7 17.15 -1.53 -19.36
CA GLU A 7 16.35 -1.02 -18.24
C GLU A 7 17.09 -1.15 -16.90
N ARG A 8 17.73 -2.30 -16.64
CA ARG A 8 18.46 -2.55 -15.38
C ARG A 8 19.71 -1.70 -15.21
N LEU A 9 20.35 -1.28 -16.30
CA LEU A 9 21.53 -0.40 -16.25
C LEU A 9 21.19 1.03 -15.77
N GLY A 10 19.91 1.42 -15.81
CA GLY A 10 19.43 2.71 -15.31
C GLY A 10 18.89 2.69 -13.88
N TRP A 11 19.01 1.58 -13.15
CA TRP A 11 18.51 1.49 -11.77
C TRP A 11 19.50 2.09 -10.78
N ALA A 12 18.99 2.89 -9.84
CA ALA A 12 19.75 3.37 -8.70
C ALA A 12 19.17 2.77 -7.41
N VAL A 13 20.05 2.30 -6.54
CA VAL A 13 19.67 1.70 -5.26
C VAL A 13 20.26 2.54 -4.13
N GLU A 14 19.41 2.93 -3.18
CA GLU A 14 19.77 3.72 -2.01
C GLU A 14 19.31 2.99 -0.75
N SER A 15 20.11 3.02 0.32
CA SER A 15 19.67 2.57 1.63
C SER A 15 18.67 3.56 2.22
N ILE A 16 17.59 3.05 2.82
CA ILE A 16 16.72 3.82 3.68
C ILE A 16 17.22 3.65 5.10
N ASP A 17 17.67 4.75 5.69
CA ASP A 17 18.02 4.84 7.11
C ASP A 17 17.16 5.94 7.72
N SER A 18 16.14 5.53 8.47
CA SER A 18 15.22 6.44 9.16
C SER A 18 15.08 5.95 10.60
N PRO A 19 14.83 6.84 11.59
CA PRO A 19 14.67 6.41 12.97
C PRO A 19 13.65 5.26 13.11
N GLY A 20 14.11 4.10 13.61
CA GLY A 20 13.27 2.90 13.75
C GLY A 20 13.02 2.09 12.48
N TRP A 21 13.69 2.40 11.35
CA TRP A 21 13.53 1.73 10.07
C TRP A 21 14.84 1.53 9.32
N THR A 22 14.96 0.37 8.69
CA THR A 22 15.99 0.09 7.68
C THR A 22 15.31 -0.36 6.39
N GLY A 23 15.91 -0.13 5.23
CA GLY A 23 15.30 -0.52 3.99
C GLY A 23 16.13 -0.21 2.75
N ALA A 24 15.51 -0.37 1.60
CA ALA A 24 16.09 -0.03 0.32
C ALA A 24 15.06 0.71 -0.53
N ARG A 25 15.54 1.73 -1.23
CA ARG A 25 14.86 2.42 -2.31
C ARG A 25 15.52 2.01 -3.61
N ILE A 26 14.70 1.61 -4.59
CA ILE A 26 15.14 1.24 -5.94
C ILE A 26 14.45 2.19 -6.92
N ALA A 27 15.18 3.19 -7.39
CA ALA A 27 14.70 4.07 -8.45
C ALA A 27 14.86 3.40 -9.82
N ARG A 28 13.77 3.36 -10.58
CA ARG A 28 13.68 2.81 -11.94
C ARG A 28 13.22 3.90 -12.89
N GLY A 29 13.49 3.76 -14.19
CA GLY A 29 13.05 4.73 -15.20
C GLY A 29 11.54 5.00 -15.23
N SER A 30 10.73 4.10 -14.66
CA SER A 30 9.26 4.18 -14.56
C SER A 30 8.73 4.60 -13.18
N GLY A 31 9.56 4.63 -12.13
CA GLY A 31 9.07 4.85 -10.76
C GLY A 31 10.08 4.50 -9.67
N ILE A 32 9.60 4.30 -8.45
CA ILE A 32 10.41 3.97 -7.28
C ILE A 32 9.77 2.79 -6.56
N ASP A 33 10.55 1.77 -6.25
CA ASP A 33 10.16 0.72 -5.30
C ASP A 33 10.86 0.98 -3.96
N GLU A 34 10.12 0.85 -2.86
CA GLU A 34 10.66 0.97 -1.51
C GLU A 34 10.27 -0.25 -0.69
N ILE A 35 11.26 -0.83 -0.01
CA ILE A 35 11.08 -1.91 0.96
C ILE A 35 11.62 -1.38 2.28
N CYS A 36 10.78 -1.34 3.33
CA CYS A 36 11.23 -0.93 4.66
C CYS A 36 10.89 -2.02 5.70
N PHE A 37 11.81 -2.19 6.63
CA PHE A 37 11.74 -3.08 7.77
C PHE A 37 11.87 -2.25 9.04
N ARG A 38 10.91 -2.40 9.94
CA ARG A 38 10.97 -1.73 11.24
C ARG A 38 12.06 -2.37 12.11
N THR A 39 12.87 -1.54 12.74
CA THR A 39 13.99 -1.96 13.59
C THR A 39 13.78 -1.66 15.07
N GLN A 40 12.87 -0.74 15.43
CA GLN A 40 12.57 -0.38 16.82
C GLN A 40 11.10 0.04 17.03
N THR A 41 10.48 -0.50 18.09
CA THR A 41 9.21 -0.10 18.77
C THR A 41 7.85 -0.20 18.06
N GLU A 42 6.84 -0.42 18.91
CA GLU A 42 5.39 -0.51 18.66
C GLU A 42 4.75 0.86 18.35
N GLY A 43 3.63 0.86 17.62
CA GLY A 43 2.84 2.06 17.29
C GLY A 43 3.19 2.69 15.94
N ASP A 44 2.66 3.88 15.64
CA ASP A 44 2.94 4.54 14.37
C ASP A 44 4.34 5.15 14.32
N SER A 45 5.00 4.99 13.18
CA SER A 45 6.26 5.68 12.89
C SER A 45 6.38 5.99 11.40
N THR A 46 7.33 6.86 11.07
CA THR A 46 7.51 7.37 9.71
C THR A 46 8.83 6.90 9.10
N THR A 47 8.78 6.47 7.84
CA THR A 47 9.96 6.17 7.02
C THR A 47 9.76 6.74 5.62
N GLY A 48 10.67 7.63 5.20
CA GLY A 48 10.50 8.41 3.98
C GLY A 48 9.14 9.15 3.97
N PRO A 49 8.31 8.96 2.93
CA PRO A 49 7.00 9.60 2.84
C PRO A 49 5.87 8.72 3.40
N TYR A 50 6.15 7.76 4.27
CA TYR A 50 5.15 6.83 4.79
C TYR A 50 5.04 6.94 6.29
N THR A 51 3.82 6.94 6.81
CA THR A 51 3.52 6.76 8.24
C THR A 51 2.64 5.54 8.40
N THR A 52 3.07 4.57 9.21
CA THR A 52 2.38 3.29 9.37
C THR A 52 2.73 2.64 10.71
N ASP A 53 1.88 1.73 11.16
CA ASP A 53 2.13 0.82 12.27
C ASP A 53 2.64 -0.55 11.81
N ALA A 54 2.78 -0.77 10.50
CA ALA A 54 3.27 -2.03 9.93
C ALA A 54 4.68 -2.39 10.43
N ASP A 55 4.95 -3.68 10.56
CA ASP A 55 6.31 -4.20 10.82
C ASP A 55 7.20 -4.09 9.58
N ARG A 56 6.56 -4.23 8.41
CA ARG A 56 7.22 -4.23 7.10
C ARG A 56 6.29 -3.59 6.10
N LEU A 57 6.88 -2.85 5.18
CA LEU A 57 6.16 -2.28 4.05
C LEU A 57 6.93 -2.49 2.76
N PHE A 58 6.19 -2.69 1.69
CA PHE A 58 6.66 -2.53 0.33
C PHE A 58 5.71 -1.59 -0.40
N ALA A 59 6.25 -0.68 -1.20
CA ALA A 59 5.44 0.20 -2.02
C ALA A 59 6.11 0.50 -3.36
N THR A 60 5.32 0.49 -4.43
CA THR A 60 5.73 0.99 -5.75
C THR A 60 5.06 2.33 -5.99
N ARG A 61 5.88 3.37 -6.23
CA ARG A 61 5.44 4.69 -6.67
C ARG A 61 5.70 4.94 -8.15
N GLY A 62 4.72 5.51 -8.83
CA GLY A 62 4.91 6.10 -10.16
C GLY A 62 5.67 7.44 -10.10
N LYS A 63 6.05 7.98 -11.26
CA LYS A 63 6.70 9.30 -11.38
C LYS A 63 5.87 10.46 -10.81
N ASP A 64 4.56 10.30 -10.83
CA ASP A 64 3.61 11.26 -10.26
C ASP A 64 3.46 11.11 -8.74
N ASN A 65 4.24 10.23 -8.09
CA ASN A 65 4.14 9.80 -6.70
C ASN A 65 2.86 9.01 -6.36
N SER A 66 2.15 8.45 -7.35
CA SER A 66 0.99 7.57 -7.08
C SER A 66 1.49 6.25 -6.55
N ILE A 67 0.78 5.65 -5.59
CA ILE A 67 1.03 4.28 -5.18
C ILE A 67 0.28 3.36 -6.14
N SER A 68 1.00 2.49 -6.86
CA SER A 68 0.41 1.48 -7.74
C SER A 68 0.40 0.09 -7.10
N ARG A 69 1.31 -0.17 -6.17
CA ARG A 69 1.36 -1.38 -5.34
C ARG A 69 1.71 -1.01 -3.91
N LEU A 70 1.04 -1.65 -2.96
CA LEU A 70 1.33 -1.54 -1.53
C LEU A 70 1.28 -2.94 -0.93
N TRP A 71 2.22 -3.27 -0.07
CA TRP A 71 2.12 -4.43 0.80
C TRP A 71 2.50 -4.02 2.21
N LEU A 72 1.70 -4.45 3.19
CA LEU A 72 1.87 -4.14 4.60
C LEU A 72 1.79 -5.44 5.37
N ARG A 73 2.68 -5.60 6.35
CA ARG A 73 2.60 -6.71 7.31
C ARG A 73 2.09 -6.24 8.65
N HIS A 74 1.06 -6.93 9.15
CA HIS A 74 0.53 -6.74 10.51
C HIS A 74 0.26 -5.27 10.84
N ALA A 75 -0.45 -4.59 9.93
CA ALA A 75 -0.75 -3.17 10.05
C ALA A 75 -2.24 -2.97 10.36
N THR A 76 -2.56 -1.90 11.07
CA THR A 76 -3.91 -1.33 11.14
C THR A 76 -4.01 -0.06 10.29
N ARG A 77 -2.88 0.58 9.96
CA ARG A 77 -2.88 1.83 9.21
C ARG A 77 -1.65 2.08 8.37
N PHE A 78 -1.86 2.80 7.28
CA PHE A 78 -0.81 3.34 6.43
C PHE A 78 -1.26 4.68 5.85
N ALA A 79 -0.37 5.65 5.79
CA ALA A 79 -0.60 6.93 5.15
C ALA A 79 0.64 7.40 4.40
N THR A 80 0.44 8.00 3.23
CA THR A 80 1.50 8.74 2.53
C THR A 80 1.53 10.20 2.98
N THR A 81 2.71 10.71 3.34
CA THR A 81 2.95 12.13 3.65
C THR A 81 3.09 12.94 2.36
N GLN A 82 2.31 14.02 2.20
CA GLN A 82 2.47 14.95 1.07
C GLN A 82 3.54 16.01 1.37
N GLN A 83 4.28 16.43 0.34
CA GLN A 83 5.04 17.70 0.36
C GLN A 83 4.15 18.95 0.17
N SER A 84 2.82 18.81 0.12
CA SER A 84 1.87 19.93 -0.05
C SER A 84 0.50 19.75 0.63
N GLY A 85 0.44 19.10 1.80
CA GLY A 85 -0.67 19.28 2.74
C GLY A 85 -1.91 18.36 2.67
N GLN A 86 -1.93 17.27 1.91
CA GLN A 86 -3.01 16.25 1.96
C GLN A 86 -2.46 14.80 1.84
N PRO A 87 -2.85 13.83 2.67
CA PRO A 87 -2.50 12.43 2.42
C PRO A 87 -3.06 11.97 1.07
N ARG A 88 -2.21 11.45 0.17
CA ARG A 88 -2.66 10.95 -1.15
C ARG A 88 -3.27 9.55 -1.04
N LEU A 89 -2.76 8.72 -0.14
CA LEU A 89 -3.34 7.43 0.17
C LEU A 89 -3.33 7.26 1.69
N GLU A 90 -4.48 6.95 2.25
CA GLU A 90 -4.62 6.43 3.60
C GLU A 90 -5.33 5.09 3.52
N VAL A 91 -4.85 4.11 4.28
CA VAL A 91 -5.46 2.80 4.46
C VAL A 91 -5.67 2.62 5.95
N LEU A 92 -6.90 2.35 6.36
CA LEU A 92 -7.28 2.06 7.73
C LEU A 92 -7.96 0.70 7.76
N MET A 93 -7.58 -0.15 8.70
CA MET A 93 -8.14 -1.47 8.93
C MET A 93 -8.67 -1.56 10.36
N ASP A 94 -9.77 -2.28 10.54
CA ASP A 94 -10.41 -2.44 11.85
C ASP A 94 -9.65 -3.37 12.81
N GLN A 95 -8.69 -4.14 12.30
CA GLN A 95 -7.79 -5.00 13.06
C GLN A 95 -6.44 -5.18 12.33
N PRO A 96 -5.37 -5.59 13.03
CA PRO A 96 -4.08 -5.82 12.39
C PRO A 96 -4.17 -6.91 11.30
N ALA A 97 -3.71 -6.62 10.09
CA ALA A 97 -3.72 -7.56 8.98
C ALA A 97 -2.46 -7.44 8.11
N THR A 98 -2.14 -8.52 7.41
CA THR A 98 -1.19 -8.48 6.29
C THR A 98 -2.00 -8.35 5.01
N ILE A 99 -1.71 -7.30 4.24
CA ILE A 99 -2.43 -6.98 3.00
C ILE A 99 -1.47 -6.69 1.85
N ALA A 100 -1.90 -7.00 0.64
CA ALA A 100 -1.36 -6.48 -0.61
C ALA A 100 -2.47 -5.71 -1.35
N LEU A 101 -2.17 -4.53 -1.86
CA LEU A 101 -3.03 -3.73 -2.71
C LEU A 101 -2.33 -3.50 -4.05
N GLN A 102 -3.07 -3.65 -5.14
CA GLN A 102 -2.60 -3.31 -6.48
C GLN A 102 -3.69 -2.56 -7.26
N TRP A 103 -3.31 -1.42 -7.83
CA TRP A 103 -4.15 -0.70 -8.78
C TRP A 103 -3.75 -1.10 -10.20
N LYS A 104 -4.72 -1.58 -10.98
CA LYS A 104 -4.51 -2.00 -12.37
C LYS A 104 -5.78 -1.76 -13.18
N ASP A 105 -5.64 -1.12 -14.33
CA ASP A 105 -6.74 -0.94 -15.31
C ASP A 105 -8.05 -0.42 -14.70
N ASN A 106 -7.95 0.56 -13.79
CA ASN A 106 -9.09 1.12 -13.03
C ASN A 106 -9.82 0.12 -12.12
N ALA A 107 -9.17 -0.98 -11.74
CA ALA A 107 -9.58 -1.91 -10.70
C ALA A 107 -8.61 -1.87 -9.52
N LEU A 108 -9.14 -2.20 -8.34
CA LEU A 108 -8.36 -2.41 -7.12
C LEU A 108 -8.36 -3.91 -6.80
N GLU A 109 -7.18 -4.52 -6.77
CA GLU A 109 -6.97 -5.89 -6.32
C GLU A 109 -6.40 -5.86 -4.89
N ILE A 110 -7.00 -6.66 -4.02
CA ILE A 110 -6.67 -6.77 -2.61
C ILE A 110 -6.39 -8.24 -2.33
N GLU A 111 -5.24 -8.54 -1.77
CA GLU A 111 -4.97 -9.81 -1.12
C GLU A 111 -4.76 -9.57 0.36
N SER A 112 -5.29 -10.46 1.19
CA SER A 112 -5.06 -10.40 2.62
C SER A 112 -5.08 -11.78 3.24
N ASP A 113 -4.36 -11.91 4.35
CA ASP A 113 -4.25 -13.13 5.16
C ASP A 113 -5.17 -13.18 6.41
N PRO A 114 -6.42 -12.67 6.42
CA PRO A 114 -7.23 -12.78 7.61
C PRO A 114 -8.16 -14.00 7.50
N GLU A 115 -7.94 -14.96 8.41
CA GLU A 115 -8.88 -16.05 8.71
C GLU A 115 -10.25 -15.51 9.20
N LYS A 116 -10.29 -14.24 9.63
CA LYS A 116 -11.47 -13.52 10.15
C LYS A 116 -11.82 -12.38 9.19
N GLY A 117 -13.08 -11.93 9.17
CA GLY A 117 -13.49 -10.82 8.30
C GLY A 117 -12.66 -9.57 8.57
N LEU A 118 -12.40 -8.76 7.53
CA LEU A 118 -11.63 -7.52 7.60
C LEU A 118 -12.47 -6.38 7.03
N LYS A 119 -12.51 -5.25 7.73
CA LYS A 119 -12.99 -3.99 7.17
C LYS A 119 -11.79 -3.11 6.85
N MET A 120 -11.78 -2.56 5.64
CA MET A 120 -10.75 -1.63 5.18
C MET A 120 -11.37 -0.37 4.59
N ASP A 121 -10.88 0.77 5.04
CA ASP A 121 -11.19 2.10 4.51
C ASP A 121 -9.97 2.65 3.78
N LEU A 122 -10.16 3.13 2.56
CA LEU A 122 -9.13 3.75 1.75
C LEU A 122 -9.53 5.17 1.38
N ASN A 123 -8.66 6.15 1.68
CA ASN A 123 -8.87 7.55 1.32
C ASN A 123 -7.85 8.03 0.30
N GLY A 124 -8.21 9.06 -0.47
CA GLY A 124 -7.30 9.75 -1.39
C GLY A 124 -7.16 9.11 -2.77
N LEU A 125 -8.03 8.15 -3.09
CA LEU A 125 -8.06 7.45 -4.36
C LEU A 125 -9.21 7.93 -5.24
N ALA A 126 -9.00 7.88 -6.57
CA ALA A 126 -10.12 7.87 -7.50
C ALA A 126 -10.93 6.57 -7.30
N PRO A 127 -12.27 6.62 -7.41
CA PRO A 127 -13.10 5.44 -7.22
C PRO A 127 -12.75 4.38 -8.27
N PRO A 128 -12.39 3.14 -7.87
CA PRO A 128 -12.18 2.07 -8.81
C PRO A 128 -13.50 1.66 -9.46
N SER A 129 -13.43 1.12 -10.66
CA SER A 129 -14.60 0.50 -11.33
C SER A 129 -14.99 -0.85 -10.71
N ARG A 130 -14.01 -1.58 -10.16
CA ARG A 130 -14.18 -2.89 -9.53
C ARG A 130 -13.19 -3.06 -8.39
N VAL A 131 -13.58 -3.85 -7.40
CA VAL A 131 -12.71 -4.28 -6.32
C VAL A 131 -12.69 -5.81 -6.29
N TRP A 132 -11.51 -6.40 -6.35
CA TRP A 132 -11.28 -7.83 -6.17
C TRP A 132 -10.59 -8.04 -4.84
N TRP A 133 -11.09 -8.98 -4.04
CA TRP A 133 -10.49 -9.35 -2.77
C TRP A 133 -10.28 -10.85 -2.74
N ASN A 134 -9.03 -11.31 -2.56
CA ASN A 134 -8.65 -12.72 -2.55
C ASN A 134 -9.22 -13.48 -3.77
N GLY A 135 -9.16 -12.85 -4.94
CA GLY A 135 -9.66 -13.41 -6.21
C GLY A 135 -11.17 -13.34 -6.44
N ALA A 136 -11.96 -12.82 -5.50
CA ALA A 136 -13.41 -12.65 -5.63
C ALA A 136 -13.82 -11.17 -5.74
N GLU A 137 -14.69 -10.84 -6.68
CA GLU A 137 -15.22 -9.47 -6.81
C GLU A 137 -16.08 -9.09 -5.58
N GLN A 138 -15.85 -7.89 -5.04
CA GLN A 138 -16.51 -7.39 -3.84
C GLN A 138 -17.40 -6.19 -4.15
N ILE A 139 -18.48 -6.08 -3.39
CA ILE A 139 -19.26 -4.84 -3.30
C ILE A 139 -18.49 -3.85 -2.41
N PHE A 140 -18.40 -2.60 -2.86
CA PHE A 140 -17.76 -1.52 -2.12
C PHE A 140 -18.70 -0.32 -2.02
N GLN A 141 -18.42 0.55 -1.05
CA GLN A 141 -19.08 1.85 -0.93
C GLN A 141 -18.07 2.96 -1.19
N PHE A 142 -18.43 3.96 -1.99
CA PHE A 142 -17.59 5.12 -2.22
C PHE A 142 -18.34 6.40 -1.87
N ASP A 143 -17.82 7.13 -0.88
CA ASP A 143 -18.30 8.46 -0.53
C ASP A 143 -17.49 9.52 -1.30
N LYS A 144 -18.15 10.17 -2.24
CA LYS A 144 -17.58 11.23 -3.08
C LYS A 144 -17.25 12.51 -2.31
N THR A 145 -17.86 12.71 -1.14
CA THR A 145 -17.64 13.90 -0.31
C THR A 145 -16.30 13.82 0.40
N THR A 146 -15.97 12.63 0.91
CA THR A 146 -14.75 12.36 1.66
C THR A 146 -13.66 11.68 0.82
N ASN A 147 -13.95 11.32 -0.43
CA ASN A 147 -13.12 10.48 -1.29
C ASN A 147 -12.69 9.18 -0.59
N ARG A 148 -13.65 8.57 0.11
CA ARG A 148 -13.46 7.36 0.90
C ARG A 148 -14.08 6.16 0.21
N LEU A 149 -13.26 5.15 -0.01
CA LEU A 149 -13.66 3.82 -0.41
C LEU A 149 -13.72 2.92 0.83
N GLU A 150 -14.87 2.32 1.12
CA GLU A 150 -15.02 1.31 2.14
C GLU A 150 -15.23 -0.06 1.49
N VAL A 151 -14.44 -1.05 1.91
CA VAL A 151 -14.54 -2.44 1.47
C VAL A 151 -14.56 -3.36 2.70
N ARG A 152 -15.42 -4.37 2.68
CA ARG A 152 -15.58 -5.32 3.80
C ARG A 152 -15.58 -6.75 3.28
N ILE A 153 -14.79 -7.62 3.90
CA ILE A 153 -14.91 -9.07 3.73
C ILE A 153 -15.43 -9.67 5.04
N SER A 154 -16.44 -10.53 4.95
CA SER A 154 -16.91 -11.29 6.12
C SER A 154 -16.01 -12.50 6.33
N ALA A 155 -15.85 -12.93 7.59
CA ALA A 155 -15.14 -14.19 7.88
C ALA A 155 -15.79 -15.30 7.05
N GLN A 156 -14.98 -16.12 6.38
CA GLN A 156 -15.51 -17.35 5.83
C GLN A 156 -15.95 -18.20 7.02
N LYS A 157 -17.26 -18.52 7.10
CA LYS A 157 -17.71 -19.52 8.05
C LYS A 157 -17.02 -20.82 7.66
N GLU A 158 -16.25 -21.40 8.58
CA GLU A 158 -15.81 -22.80 8.45
C GLU A 158 -17.06 -23.63 8.12
N GLN A 159 -17.01 -24.33 6.98
CA GLN A 159 -18.06 -25.26 6.54
C GLN A 159 -17.87 -26.62 7.22
#